data_AF-G0P387-F1
#
_entry.id   AF-G0P387-F1
#
_cell.length_a   1.000
_cell.length_b   1.000
_cell.length_c   1.000
_cell.angle_alpha   90.00
_cell.angle_beta   90.00
_cell.angle_gamma   90.00
#
_symmetry.space_group_name_H-M   'P 1'
#
loop_
_entity.id
_entity.type
_entity.pdbx_description
1 polymer ?
#
loop_
_entity_poly.entity_id
_entity_poly.type
_entity_poly.pdbx_seq_one_letter_code
_entity_poly.pdbx_strand_id
1 'polypeptide(L)'
;MPSQPLKYANSSDGRSIEKSGLRVDDLKICYTKLHKPRSGCRLVWRQGNTYKYPQITMEDAETFLKNSKLILRSLSIDLDSEIANLTLKNIMKKAEDLEKFYECMKSLLGNREQLLKTEEIRLTVQDLSQAADFLKCIDPHSLKTISIIAYDYFWSIELDYSELELFVRSPKMKNFIIESVCIPRMKDEILPNFGQVDMEKSAWTWLEDIPGSAEKLQTTLNTGCESNITFSKV
;
A
#
# COMPACT_ATOMS: atom_id res chain seq x y z
N MET A 1 7.80 35.17 6.58
CA MET A 1 8.05 35.20 5.12
C MET A 1 7.08 34.23 4.45
N PRO A 2 6.30 34.63 3.45
CA PRO A 2 5.43 33.68 2.74
C PRO A 2 6.29 32.69 1.95
N SER A 3 6.04 31.40 2.14
CA SER A 3 6.68 30.30 1.41
C SER A 3 6.43 30.44 -0.09
N GLN A 4 7.50 30.48 -0.88
CA GLN A 4 7.41 30.48 -2.34
C GLN A 4 6.80 29.15 -2.81
N PRO A 5 5.91 29.15 -3.83
CA PRO A 5 5.41 27.92 -4.42
C PRO A 5 6.58 27.15 -5.08
N LEU A 6 6.63 25.84 -4.83
CA LEU A 6 7.55 24.92 -5.50
C LEU A 6 7.41 25.07 -7.03
N LYS A 7 8.37 25.75 -7.64
CA LYS A 7 8.55 25.75 -9.09
C LYS A 7 9.29 24.47 -9.43
N TYR A 8 8.56 23.43 -9.85
CA TYR A 8 9.19 22.28 -10.49
C TYR A 8 9.81 22.75 -11.82
N ALA A 9 11.12 22.91 -11.81
CA ALA A 9 11.89 23.24 -13.01
C ALA A 9 11.85 22.03 -13.96
N ASN A 10 11.62 22.32 -15.24
CA ASN A 10 11.51 21.40 -16.39
C ASN A 10 10.11 20.84 -16.70
N SER A 11 9.11 21.71 -16.67
CA SER A 11 8.10 21.74 -17.74
C SER A 11 8.41 22.95 -18.63
N SER A 12 8.64 22.73 -19.94
CA SER A 12 8.75 23.82 -20.92
C SER A 12 7.45 24.64 -21.06
N ASP A 13 6.36 24.13 -20.50
CA ASP A 13 5.11 24.89 -20.31
C ASP A 13 5.04 25.35 -18.85
N GLY A 14 5.38 26.61 -18.61
CA GLY A 14 5.36 27.27 -17.31
C GLY A 14 3.95 27.46 -16.73
N ARG A 15 3.16 26.39 -16.59
CA ARG A 15 1.91 26.42 -15.82
C ARG A 15 2.21 26.09 -14.36
N SER A 16 2.15 27.13 -13.53
CA SER A 16 2.02 26.99 -12.09
C SER A 16 0.79 26.13 -11.77
N ILE A 17 0.97 25.11 -10.93
CA ILE A 17 -0.15 24.32 -10.43
C ILE A 17 -0.91 25.20 -9.41
N GLU A 18 -1.91 25.94 -9.87
CA GLU A 18 -2.68 26.88 -9.04
C GLU A 18 -3.76 26.17 -8.20
N LYS A 19 -3.55 26.18 -6.88
CA LYS A 19 -4.47 26.48 -5.75
C LYS A 19 -5.92 25.96 -5.67
N SER A 20 -6.40 25.12 -6.59
CA SER A 20 -7.58 24.27 -6.34
C SER A 20 -7.08 22.82 -6.23
N GLY A 21 -7.63 22.06 -5.27
CA GLY A 21 -7.06 20.82 -4.71
C GLY A 21 -6.12 20.04 -5.64
N LEU A 22 -4.86 19.86 -5.19
CA LEU A 22 -3.83 19.16 -5.95
C LEU A 22 -4.25 17.69 -6.08
N ARG A 23 -4.91 17.37 -7.20
CA ARG A 23 -5.24 15.99 -7.55
C ARG A 23 -4.06 15.43 -8.32
N VAL A 24 -3.41 14.44 -7.75
CA VAL A 24 -2.37 13.68 -8.44
C VAL A 24 -2.91 12.29 -8.71
N ASP A 25 -2.71 11.82 -9.93
CA ASP A 25 -3.24 10.53 -10.35
C ASP A 25 -2.59 9.44 -9.51
N ASP A 26 -1.28 9.28 -9.58
CA ASP A 26 -0.61 8.17 -8.92
C ASP A 26 0.68 8.64 -8.23
N LEU A 27 0.93 8.15 -7.01
CA LEU A 27 2.20 8.38 -6.30
C LEU A 27 2.78 7.03 -5.93
N LYS A 28 3.98 6.74 -6.41
CA LYS A 28 4.70 5.51 -6.10
C LYS A 28 5.97 5.80 -5.31
N ILE A 29 6.06 5.25 -4.12
CA ILE A 29 7.16 5.45 -3.18
C ILE A 29 7.86 4.12 -3.03
N CYS A 30 9.09 4.01 -3.54
CA CYS A 30 9.80 2.73 -3.58
C CYS A 30 11.14 2.80 -2.85
N TYR A 31 11.45 1.72 -2.14
CA TYR A 31 12.83 1.40 -1.79
C TYR A 31 13.56 0.82 -3.02
N THR A 32 14.09 1.66 -3.93
CA THR A 32 14.87 1.16 -5.10
C THR A 32 16.38 1.18 -4.90
N LYS A 33 17.02 0.08 -5.31
CA LYS A 33 18.46 -0.27 -5.22
C LYS A 33 19.46 0.55 -6.05
N LEU A 34 19.05 1.33 -7.05
CA LEU A 34 19.95 1.67 -8.17
C LEU A 34 20.89 2.86 -7.90
N HIS A 35 21.77 2.74 -6.90
CA HIS A 35 22.86 3.65 -6.51
C HIS A 35 22.54 4.62 -5.37
N LYS A 36 23.06 4.25 -4.19
CA LYS A 36 22.92 4.89 -2.87
C LYS A 36 21.52 4.72 -2.26
N PRO A 37 21.40 4.32 -0.98
CA PRO A 37 20.14 4.28 -0.27
C PRO A 37 19.67 5.71 -0.03
N ARG A 38 19.08 6.30 -1.07
CA ARG A 38 18.20 7.46 -1.00
C ARG A 38 16.98 7.08 -1.83
N SER A 39 16.14 6.26 -1.20
CA SER A 39 14.68 6.40 -1.20
C SER A 39 14.14 7.20 -2.40
N GLY A 40 13.89 6.47 -3.49
CA GLY A 40 13.40 7.05 -4.72
C GLY A 40 11.89 7.13 -4.67
N CYS A 41 11.35 8.33 -4.51
CA CYS A 41 9.94 8.57 -4.76
C CYS A 41 9.75 8.83 -6.27
N ARG A 42 8.76 8.15 -6.86
CA ARG A 42 8.33 8.33 -8.24
C ARG A 42 6.92 8.89 -8.22
N LEU A 43 6.79 10.14 -8.65
CA LEU A 43 5.47 10.65 -9.00
C LEU A 43 5.06 10.06 -10.34
N VAL A 44 3.83 9.57 -10.43
CA VAL A 44 3.28 9.04 -11.67
C VAL A 44 2.05 9.85 -12.01
N TRP A 45 2.11 10.62 -13.09
CA TRP A 45 0.92 11.33 -13.53
C TRP A 45 0.68 11.14 -15.00
N ARG A 46 -0.59 11.21 -15.37
CA ARG A 46 -1.02 11.07 -16.74
C ARG A 46 -1.00 12.43 -17.42
N GLN A 47 -0.32 12.52 -18.56
CA GLN A 47 -0.41 13.67 -19.46
C GLN A 47 -0.91 13.16 -20.82
N GLY A 48 -2.21 13.39 -21.09
CA GLY A 48 -2.87 12.82 -22.27
C GLY A 48 -2.94 11.30 -22.19
N ASN A 49 -2.34 10.60 -23.15
CA ASN A 49 -2.25 9.13 -23.18
C ASN A 49 -0.89 8.60 -22.73
N THR A 50 -0.03 9.46 -22.19
CA THR A 50 1.32 9.08 -21.73
C THR A 50 1.41 9.16 -20.22
N TYR A 51 2.14 8.20 -19.63
CA TYR A 51 2.54 8.24 -18.23
C TYR A 51 3.92 8.85 -18.12
N LYS A 52 4.07 9.79 -17.17
CA LYS A 52 5.38 10.35 -16.81
C LYS A 52 5.80 9.80 -15.46
N TYR A 53 7.09 9.50 -15.33
CA TYR A 53 7.70 8.90 -14.13
C TYR A 53 8.88 9.74 -13.62
N PRO A 54 8.73 11.03 -13.33
CA PRO A 54 9.82 11.80 -12.75
C PRO A 54 10.18 11.22 -11.39
N GLN A 55 11.48 10.96 -11.22
CA GLN A 55 12.05 10.71 -9.91
C GLN A 55 12.11 12.04 -9.16
N ILE A 56 11.60 12.04 -7.94
CA ILE A 56 11.72 13.17 -7.02
C ILE A 56 12.57 12.76 -5.82
N THR A 57 13.11 13.74 -5.12
CA THR A 57 13.83 13.50 -3.87
C THR A 57 12.85 13.10 -2.76
N MET A 58 13.38 12.56 -1.65
CA MET A 58 12.53 12.34 -0.47
C MET A 58 12.05 13.64 0.13
N GLU A 59 12.87 14.69 0.13
CA GLU A 59 12.47 15.99 0.66
C GLU A 59 11.28 16.57 -0.12
N ASP A 60 11.26 16.41 -1.45
CA ASP A 60 10.14 16.81 -2.30
C ASP A 60 8.91 15.94 -2.04
N ALA A 61 9.09 14.63 -1.90
CA ALA A 61 8.02 13.68 -1.60
C ALA A 61 7.38 13.95 -0.24
N GLU A 62 8.20 14.23 0.78
CA GLU A 62 7.74 14.65 2.10
C GLU A 62 6.95 15.95 2.03
N THR A 63 7.48 16.97 1.34
CA THR A 63 6.81 18.25 1.21
C THR A 63 5.45 18.09 0.51
N PHE A 64 5.41 17.21 -0.48
CA PHE A 64 4.21 16.85 -1.20
C PHE A 64 3.20 16.11 -0.31
N LEU A 65 3.64 15.09 0.43
CA LEU A 65 2.83 14.33 1.37
C LEU A 65 2.42 15.09 2.63
N LYS A 66 3.08 16.20 2.97
CA LYS A 66 2.65 17.10 4.06
C LYS A 66 1.49 18.00 3.65
N ASN A 67 1.14 18.06 2.37
CA ASN A 67 0.00 18.86 1.91
C ASN A 67 -1.33 18.22 2.36
N SER A 68 -2.02 18.87 3.29
CA SER A 68 -3.31 18.42 3.82
C SER A 68 -4.44 18.41 2.79
N LYS A 69 -4.31 19.16 1.70
CA LYS A 69 -5.28 19.20 0.59
C LYS A 69 -4.96 18.20 -0.51
N LEU A 70 -3.91 17.39 -0.34
CA LEU A 70 -3.54 16.38 -1.31
C LEU A 70 -4.62 15.30 -1.39
N ILE A 71 -5.09 15.05 -2.62
CA ILE A 71 -5.96 13.92 -2.94
C ILE A 71 -5.26 13.12 -4.02
N LEU A 72 -4.99 11.86 -3.72
CA LEU A 72 -4.40 10.91 -4.65
C LEU A 72 -5.51 10.08 -5.30
N ARG A 73 -5.31 9.65 -6.54
CA ARG A 73 -6.10 8.53 -7.06
C ARG A 73 -5.48 7.21 -6.62
N SER A 74 -4.16 7.06 -6.71
CA SER A 74 -3.44 5.87 -6.25
C SER A 74 -2.20 6.22 -5.43
N LEU A 75 -2.00 5.49 -4.34
CA LEU A 75 -0.77 5.49 -3.55
C LEU A 75 -0.16 4.09 -3.60
N SER A 76 1.12 3.99 -3.93
CA SER A 76 1.88 2.74 -3.86
C SER A 76 3.10 2.93 -2.97
N ILE A 77 3.27 2.06 -1.98
CA ILE A 77 4.45 2.04 -1.10
C ILE A 77 5.09 0.65 -1.23
N ASP A 78 6.33 0.61 -1.72
CA ASP A 78 7.08 -0.63 -1.86
C ASP A 78 8.22 -0.71 -0.83
N LEU A 79 8.02 -1.57 0.17
CA LEU A 79 9.02 -2.03 1.15
C LEU A 79 9.68 -3.36 0.72
N ASP A 80 9.77 -3.61 -0.59
CA ASP A 80 10.46 -4.78 -1.09
C ASP A 80 11.98 -4.52 -1.16
N SER A 81 12.75 -5.51 -0.71
CA SER A 81 14.18 -5.58 -0.92
C SER A 81 14.48 -6.84 -1.69
N GLU A 82 14.83 -6.69 -2.96
CA GLU A 82 15.40 -7.82 -3.71
C GLU A 82 16.70 -8.30 -3.01
N ILE A 83 16.67 -9.50 -2.43
CA ILE A 83 17.80 -10.09 -1.69
C ILE A 83 18.79 -10.86 -2.60
N ALA A 84 18.48 -11.04 -3.89
CA ALA A 84 19.29 -11.87 -4.79
C ALA A 84 20.80 -11.53 -4.75
N ASN A 85 21.61 -12.57 -4.52
CA ASN A 85 23.08 -12.58 -4.59
C ASN A 85 23.83 -11.62 -3.64
N LEU A 86 23.38 -11.49 -2.39
CA LEU A 86 24.01 -10.62 -1.39
C LEU A 86 24.77 -11.40 -0.32
N THR A 87 25.88 -10.83 0.15
CA THR A 87 26.55 -11.30 1.37
C THR A 87 25.68 -11.01 2.60
N LEU A 88 25.84 -11.79 3.68
CA LEU A 88 25.12 -11.58 4.95
C LEU A 88 25.20 -10.12 5.45
N LYS A 89 26.39 -9.51 5.37
CA LYS A 89 26.60 -8.10 5.72
C LYS A 89 25.73 -7.15 4.89
N ASN A 90 25.59 -7.41 3.60
CA ASN A 90 24.73 -6.61 2.72
C ASN A 90 23.25 -6.84 3.01
N ILE A 91 22.86 -8.06 3.42
CA ILE A 91 21.48 -8.36 3.85
C ILE A 91 21.14 -7.57 5.11
N MET A 92 21.98 -7.62 6.15
CA MET A 92 21.76 -6.90 7.41
C MET A 92 21.66 -5.40 7.19
N LYS A 93 22.60 -4.82 6.43
CA LYS A 93 22.58 -3.38 6.11
C LYS A 93 21.28 -2.99 5.39
N LYS A 94 20.79 -3.82 4.48
CA LYS A 94 19.55 -3.55 3.78
C LYS A 94 18.33 -3.65 4.68
N ALA A 95 18.30 -4.63 5.57
CA ALA A 95 17.24 -4.72 6.57
C ALA A 95 17.19 -3.44 7.41
N GLU A 96 18.35 -2.95 7.89
CA GLU A 96 18.43 -1.66 8.61
C GLU A 96 17.99 -0.46 7.76
N ASP A 97 18.40 -0.39 6.49
CA ASP A 97 18.03 0.72 5.61
C ASP A 97 16.53 0.69 5.25
N LEU A 98 15.94 -0.50 5.12
CA LEU A 98 14.52 -0.70 4.86
C LEU A 98 13.68 -0.34 6.09
N GLU A 99 14.11 -0.75 7.28
CA GLU A 99 13.48 -0.40 8.56
C GLU A 99 13.45 1.12 8.76
N LYS A 100 14.57 1.81 8.48
CA LYS A 100 14.63 3.27 8.53
C LYS A 100 13.66 3.93 7.55
N PHE A 101 13.50 3.33 6.36
CA PHE A 101 12.57 3.83 5.36
C PHE A 101 11.11 3.63 5.79
N TYR A 102 10.79 2.46 6.34
CA TYR A 102 9.49 2.17 6.93
C TYR A 102 9.13 3.19 8.02
N GLU A 103 9.99 3.36 9.03
CA GLU A 103 9.76 4.30 10.13
C GLU A 103 9.65 5.75 9.65
N CYS A 104 10.43 6.14 8.65
CA CYS A 104 10.32 7.44 8.01
C CYS A 104 8.94 7.64 7.36
N MET A 105 8.46 6.67 6.59
CA MET A 105 7.16 6.74 5.91
C MET A 105 5.99 6.69 6.90
N LYS A 106 6.09 5.84 7.92
CA LYS A 106 5.11 5.74 9.02
C LYS A 106 4.98 7.07 9.75
N SER A 107 6.10 7.67 10.14
CA SER A 107 6.14 8.99 10.78
C SER A 107 5.58 10.08 9.85
N LEU A 108 5.94 10.07 8.57
CA LEU A 108 5.48 11.06 7.59
C LEU A 108 3.97 11.04 7.41
N LEU A 109 3.37 9.86 7.29
CA LEU A 109 1.93 9.72 7.11
C LEU A 109 1.16 9.88 8.43
N GLY A 110 1.71 9.39 9.54
CA GLY A 110 1.09 9.44 10.87
C GLY A 110 1.08 10.83 11.51
N ASN A 111 2.05 11.69 11.19
CA ASN A 111 2.10 13.07 11.72
C ASN A 111 1.16 14.05 11.00
N ARG A 112 0.32 13.58 10.08
CA ARG A 112 -0.65 14.43 9.40
C ARG A 112 -1.83 14.72 10.32
N GLU A 113 -2.27 15.98 10.35
CA GLU A 113 -3.52 16.36 11.03
C GLU A 113 -4.76 15.71 10.41
N GLN A 114 -4.68 15.34 9.12
CA GLN A 114 -5.77 14.74 8.36
C GLN A 114 -5.29 13.49 7.64
N LEU A 115 -6.13 12.45 7.69
CA LEU A 115 -5.97 11.22 6.94
C LEU A 115 -5.79 11.52 5.45
N LEU A 116 -4.89 10.79 4.81
CA LEU A 116 -4.61 10.94 3.39
C LEU A 116 -5.78 10.38 2.57
N LYS A 117 -6.30 11.20 1.65
CA LYS A 117 -7.36 10.79 0.74
C LYS A 117 -6.77 10.12 -0.48
N THR A 118 -7.08 8.85 -0.69
CA THR A 118 -6.70 8.09 -1.88
C THR A 118 -7.81 7.12 -2.28
N GLU A 119 -8.00 6.92 -3.60
CA GLU A 119 -8.99 5.95 -4.09
C GLU A 119 -8.43 4.52 -4.09
N GLU A 120 -7.11 4.38 -4.30
CA GLU A 120 -6.42 3.10 -4.36
C GLU A 120 -5.17 3.16 -3.49
N ILE A 121 -4.87 2.07 -2.79
CA ILE A 121 -3.59 1.87 -2.12
C ILE A 121 -3.00 0.50 -2.46
N ARG A 122 -1.70 0.50 -2.75
CA ARG A 122 -0.90 -0.70 -3.03
C ARG A 122 0.28 -0.73 -2.07
N LEU A 123 0.38 -1.76 -1.26
CA LEU A 123 1.42 -1.90 -0.25
C LEU A 123 2.19 -3.18 -0.54
N THR A 124 3.49 -3.05 -0.72
CA THR A 124 4.40 -4.20 -0.71
C THR A 124 5.15 -4.14 0.60
N VAL A 125 4.94 -5.08 1.51
CA VAL A 125 5.38 -5.03 2.91
C VAL A 125 6.14 -6.30 3.32
N GLN A 126 6.95 -6.20 4.36
CA GLN A 126 7.63 -7.37 4.94
C GLN A 126 6.72 -8.16 5.86
N ASP A 127 5.77 -7.48 6.51
CA ASP A 127 4.78 -8.05 7.39
C ASP A 127 3.47 -7.26 7.31
N LEU A 128 2.35 -7.88 7.69
CA LEU A 128 1.03 -7.24 7.59
C LEU A 128 0.79 -6.16 8.64
N SER A 129 1.55 -6.13 9.74
CA SER A 129 1.46 -5.05 10.73
C SER A 129 1.95 -3.73 10.14
N GLN A 130 2.97 -3.74 9.28
CA GLN A 130 3.39 -2.58 8.50
C GLN A 130 2.27 -2.06 7.59
N ALA A 131 1.52 -2.96 6.95
CA ALA A 131 0.39 -2.56 6.12
C ALA A 131 -0.72 -1.89 6.95
N ALA A 132 -1.04 -2.47 8.11
CA ALA A 132 -2.03 -1.91 9.03
C ALA A 132 -1.62 -0.51 9.52
N ASP A 133 -0.35 -0.30 9.85
CA ASP A 133 0.17 1.00 10.25
C ASP A 133 0.04 2.07 9.15
N PHE A 134 0.26 1.72 7.89
CA PHE A 134 0.01 2.65 6.78
C PHE A 134 -1.48 2.91 6.57
N LEU A 135 -2.32 1.88 6.65
CA LEU A 135 -3.76 2.01 6.44
C LEU A 135 -4.42 2.91 7.50
N LYS A 136 -3.93 2.90 8.75
CA LYS A 136 -4.36 3.84 9.82
C LYS A 136 -4.22 5.30 9.42
N CYS A 137 -3.35 5.62 8.46
CA CYS A 137 -3.11 6.98 7.98
C CYS A 137 -3.97 7.37 6.76
N ILE A 138 -4.83 6.47 6.26
CA ILE A 138 -5.64 6.64 5.06
C ILE A 138 -7.11 6.87 5.40
N ASP A 139 -7.77 7.78 4.69
CA ASP A 139 -9.21 8.03 4.85
C ASP A 139 -10.01 6.85 4.25
N PRO A 140 -10.67 6.01 5.08
CA PRO A 140 -11.41 4.84 4.59
C PRO A 140 -12.64 5.22 3.76
N HIS A 141 -13.14 6.45 3.86
CA HIS A 141 -14.24 6.96 3.04
C HIS A 141 -13.79 7.50 1.68
N SER A 142 -12.48 7.58 1.43
CA SER A 142 -11.95 7.89 0.10
C SER A 142 -11.56 6.62 -0.67
N LEU A 143 -11.26 5.55 0.06
CA LEU A 143 -10.65 4.33 -0.44
C LEU A 143 -11.66 3.39 -1.11
N LYS A 144 -11.27 2.84 -2.26
CA LYS A 144 -12.04 1.88 -3.08
C LYS A 144 -11.31 0.56 -3.27
N THR A 145 -9.98 0.60 -3.31
CA THR A 145 -9.16 -0.58 -3.57
C THR A 145 -7.98 -0.62 -2.60
N ILE A 146 -7.79 -1.77 -1.96
CA ILE A 146 -6.58 -2.13 -1.21
C ILE A 146 -5.93 -3.33 -1.90
N SER A 147 -4.63 -3.26 -2.12
CA SER A 147 -3.79 -4.38 -2.55
C SER A 147 -2.58 -4.43 -1.64
N ILE A 148 -2.37 -5.57 -0.97
CA ILE A 148 -1.25 -5.80 -0.08
C ILE A 148 -0.51 -7.03 -0.57
N ILE A 149 0.79 -6.91 -0.79
CA ILE A 149 1.70 -8.01 -1.07
C ILE A 149 2.62 -8.14 0.15
N ALA A 150 2.45 -9.19 0.92
CA ALA A 150 3.24 -9.48 2.10
C ALA A 150 4.31 -10.53 1.80
N TYR A 151 5.55 -10.17 2.05
CA TYR A 151 6.70 -11.04 1.90
C TYR A 151 7.16 -11.54 3.28
N ASP A 152 6.44 -12.52 3.83
CA ASP A 152 6.73 -13.12 5.13
C ASP A 152 8.02 -14.00 5.07
N TYR A 153 9.17 -13.38 4.79
CA TYR A 153 10.46 -14.08 4.68
C TYR A 153 11.00 -14.50 6.05
N PHE A 154 10.58 -13.84 7.13
CA PHE A 154 11.15 -14.04 8.46
C PHE A 154 10.09 -13.81 9.56
N TRP A 155 9.84 -14.86 10.36
CA TRP A 155 9.09 -14.87 11.63
C TRP A 155 7.55 -15.00 11.56
N SER A 156 7.02 -15.68 12.58
CA SER A 156 5.61 -15.92 12.86
C SER A 156 4.90 -14.62 13.19
N ILE A 157 4.06 -14.16 12.28
CA ILE A 157 3.17 -13.02 12.52
C ILE A 157 1.82 -13.63 12.85
N GLU A 158 1.34 -13.41 14.07
CA GLU A 158 -0.08 -13.56 14.37
C GLU A 158 -0.81 -12.49 13.54
N LEU A 159 -1.64 -12.99 12.64
CA LEU A 159 -2.44 -12.20 11.74
C LEU A 159 -3.63 -11.60 12.51
N ASP A 160 -3.51 -10.37 13.00
CA ASP A 160 -4.65 -9.64 13.54
C ASP A 160 -5.48 -8.99 12.42
N TYR A 161 -6.39 -9.79 11.86
CA TYR A 161 -7.34 -9.34 10.84
C TYR A 161 -8.31 -8.26 11.33
N SER A 162 -8.48 -8.10 12.65
CA SER A 162 -9.44 -7.14 13.19
C SER A 162 -9.07 -5.69 12.81
N GLU A 163 -7.78 -5.38 12.68
CA GLU A 163 -7.33 -4.05 12.23
C GLU A 163 -7.69 -3.76 10.77
N LEU A 164 -7.80 -4.80 9.92
CA LEU A 164 -8.14 -4.68 8.50
C LEU A 164 -9.66 -4.68 8.25
N GLU A 165 -10.44 -5.24 9.18
CA GLU A 165 -11.90 -5.41 9.06
C GLU A 165 -12.63 -4.06 8.84
N LEU A 166 -12.13 -2.99 9.45
CA LEU A 166 -12.66 -1.63 9.28
C LEU A 166 -12.67 -1.18 7.81
N PHE A 167 -11.64 -1.57 7.04
CA PHE A 167 -11.51 -1.19 5.64
C PHE A 167 -12.40 -2.04 4.74
N VAL A 168 -12.49 -3.34 5.03
CA VAL A 168 -13.35 -4.27 4.29
C VAL A 168 -14.82 -3.86 4.40
N ARG A 169 -15.23 -3.37 5.58
CA ARG A 169 -16.60 -2.92 5.84
C ARG A 169 -16.91 -1.51 5.33
N SER A 170 -15.92 -0.75 4.85
CA SER A 170 -16.18 0.61 4.32
C SER A 170 -17.17 0.55 3.16
N PRO A 171 -18.22 1.41 3.12
CA PRO A 171 -19.23 1.37 2.07
C PRO A 171 -18.67 1.63 0.66
N LYS A 172 -17.55 2.35 0.56
CA LYS A 172 -16.89 2.64 -0.72
C LYS A 172 -15.84 1.61 -1.14
N MET A 173 -15.45 0.71 -0.24
CA MET A 173 -14.53 -0.36 -0.56
C MET A 173 -15.16 -1.31 -1.57
N LYS A 174 -14.45 -1.58 -2.66
CA LYS A 174 -14.87 -2.48 -3.73
C LYS A 174 -14.02 -3.74 -3.76
N ASN A 175 -12.70 -3.57 -3.60
CA ASN A 175 -11.74 -4.66 -3.71
C ASN A 175 -10.71 -4.56 -2.57
N PHE A 176 -10.48 -5.65 -1.89
CA PHE A 176 -9.41 -5.80 -0.90
C PHE A 176 -8.66 -7.09 -1.25
N ILE A 177 -7.38 -6.98 -1.59
CA ILE A 177 -6.58 -8.12 -2.03
C ILE A 177 -5.37 -8.21 -1.11
N ILE A 178 -5.16 -9.38 -0.50
CA ILE A 178 -3.93 -9.74 0.18
C ILE A 178 -3.28 -10.89 -0.59
N GLU A 179 -2.05 -10.70 -0.99
CA GLU A 179 -1.19 -11.73 -1.57
C GLU A 179 -0.09 -12.01 -0.56
N SER A 180 0.12 -13.28 -0.21
CA SER A 180 1.27 -13.70 0.60
C SER A 180 2.01 -14.83 -0.09
N VAL A 181 3.34 -14.73 -0.05
CA VAL A 181 4.24 -15.72 -0.66
C VAL A 181 4.46 -16.92 0.28
N CYS A 182 4.02 -16.86 1.55
CA CYS A 182 4.30 -17.86 2.59
C CYS A 182 3.01 -18.49 3.16
N ILE A 183 2.42 -19.39 2.38
CA ILE A 183 1.08 -19.97 2.59
C ILE A 183 0.96 -21.06 3.66
N PRO A 184 1.99 -21.88 3.97
CA PRO A 184 1.80 -22.99 4.90
C PRO A 184 1.25 -22.56 6.27
N ARG A 185 1.49 -21.31 6.70
CA ARG A 185 0.98 -20.77 7.96
C ARG A 185 -0.40 -20.13 7.86
N MET A 186 -0.70 -19.42 6.77
CA MET A 186 -2.04 -18.91 6.50
C MET A 186 -3.07 -20.04 6.57
N LYS A 187 -2.71 -21.22 6.05
CA LYS A 187 -3.56 -22.42 6.13
C LYS A 187 -4.02 -22.73 7.56
N ASP A 188 -3.14 -22.70 8.55
CA ASP A 188 -3.47 -23.17 9.90
C ASP A 188 -4.12 -22.09 10.77
N GLU A 189 -3.88 -20.80 10.49
CA GLU A 189 -4.43 -19.67 11.25
C GLU A 189 -5.74 -19.12 10.67
N ILE A 190 -5.87 -19.14 9.34
CA ILE A 190 -7.02 -18.59 8.63
C ILE A 190 -8.10 -19.65 8.59
N LEU A 191 -7.82 -20.85 8.05
CA LEU A 191 -8.84 -21.89 7.81
C LEU A 191 -9.74 -22.25 8.99
N PRO A 192 -9.29 -22.27 10.27
CA PRO A 192 -10.20 -22.53 11.39
C PRO A 192 -11.37 -21.56 11.47
N ASN A 193 -11.20 -20.31 10.99
CA ASN A 193 -12.27 -19.32 10.91
C ASN A 193 -13.23 -19.57 9.73
N PHE A 194 -12.91 -20.48 8.80
CA PHE A 194 -13.62 -20.68 7.53
C PHE A 194 -14.21 -22.09 7.35
N GLY A 195 -14.27 -22.88 8.43
CA GLY A 195 -14.96 -24.18 8.46
C GLY A 195 -14.15 -25.34 7.89
N GLN A 196 -14.84 -26.43 7.51
CA GLN A 196 -14.19 -27.66 7.04
C GLN A 196 -13.74 -27.48 5.59
N VAL A 197 -12.42 -27.49 5.37
CA VAL A 197 -11.81 -27.13 4.08
C VAL A 197 -11.41 -28.40 3.34
N ASP A 198 -12.02 -28.61 2.18
CA ASP A 198 -11.66 -29.68 1.26
C ASP A 198 -10.27 -29.43 0.69
N MET A 199 -9.29 -30.24 1.11
CA MET A 199 -7.87 -30.04 0.79
C MET A 199 -7.51 -30.32 -0.68
N GLU A 200 -8.44 -30.83 -1.49
CA GLU A 200 -8.21 -31.08 -2.92
C GLU A 200 -8.54 -29.88 -3.80
N LYS A 201 -9.20 -28.85 -3.26
CA LYS A 201 -9.52 -27.62 -3.98
C LYS A 201 -8.36 -26.64 -3.93
N SER A 202 -8.18 -25.86 -4.99
CA SER A 202 -7.24 -24.75 -5.03
C SER A 202 -7.90 -23.40 -4.76
N ALA A 203 -9.24 -23.35 -4.67
CA ALA A 203 -9.99 -22.12 -4.44
C ALA A 203 -11.22 -22.38 -3.58
N TRP A 204 -11.49 -21.47 -2.65
CA TRP A 204 -12.68 -21.45 -1.80
C TRP A 204 -13.28 -20.06 -1.82
N THR A 205 -14.60 -20.00 -1.96
CA THR A 205 -15.35 -18.75 -1.98
C THR A 205 -16.52 -18.86 -1.01
N TRP A 206 -16.72 -17.84 -0.21
CA TRP A 206 -17.87 -17.74 0.69
C TRP A 206 -18.44 -16.32 0.70
N LEU A 207 -19.67 -16.22 1.21
CA LEU A 207 -20.44 -14.99 1.26
C LEU A 207 -20.86 -14.72 2.70
N GLU A 208 -20.62 -13.50 3.15
CA GLU A 208 -21.06 -13.00 4.45
C GLU A 208 -22.01 -11.82 4.26
N ASP A 209 -23.06 -11.76 5.08
CA ASP A 209 -23.96 -10.61 5.09
C ASP A 209 -23.27 -9.41 5.76
N ILE A 210 -23.29 -8.25 5.10
CA ILE A 210 -22.76 -7.01 5.68
C ILE A 210 -23.88 -6.31 6.45
N PRO A 211 -23.76 -6.10 7.77
CA PRO A 211 -24.82 -5.46 8.55
C PRO A 211 -25.23 -4.10 7.97
N GLY A 212 -26.51 -3.95 7.62
CA GLY A 212 -27.06 -2.72 7.06
C GLY A 212 -26.76 -2.48 5.57
N SER A 213 -26.21 -3.46 4.84
CA SER A 213 -26.04 -3.40 3.38
C SER A 213 -26.95 -4.41 2.67
N ALA A 214 -27.29 -4.12 1.42
CA ALA A 214 -27.89 -5.10 0.50
C ALA A 214 -26.85 -5.96 -0.23
N GLU A 215 -25.58 -5.52 -0.21
CA GLU A 215 -24.43 -6.25 -0.78
C GLU A 215 -23.94 -7.33 0.19
N LYS A 216 -23.36 -8.41 -0.35
CA LYS A 216 -22.66 -9.43 0.42
C LYS A 216 -21.16 -9.26 0.28
N LEU A 217 -20.43 -9.58 1.35
CA LEU A 217 -18.98 -9.68 1.30
C LEU A 217 -18.61 -11.06 0.76
N GLN A 218 -18.07 -11.10 -0.46
CA GLN A 218 -17.47 -12.28 -1.04
C GLN A 218 -15.99 -12.34 -0.69
N THR A 219 -15.59 -13.40 0.01
CA THR A 219 -14.18 -13.68 0.26
C THR A 219 -13.77 -14.91 -0.54
N THR A 220 -12.66 -14.81 -1.25
CA THR A 220 -12.08 -15.87 -2.05
C THR A 220 -10.65 -16.12 -1.60
N LEU A 221 -10.38 -17.33 -1.14
CA LEU A 221 -9.02 -17.83 -0.90
C LEU A 221 -8.61 -18.66 -2.11
N ASN A 222 -7.54 -18.26 -2.78
CA ASN A 222 -6.88 -19.05 -3.81
C ASN A 222 -5.56 -19.58 -3.25
N THR A 223 -5.30 -20.88 -3.39
CA THR A 223 -4.04 -21.52 -3.01
C THR A 223 -3.27 -22.00 -4.24
N GLY A 224 -1.96 -21.77 -4.25
CA GLY A 224 -1.07 -22.10 -5.36
C GLY A 224 0.37 -21.65 -5.11
N CYS A 225 1.18 -21.50 -6.16
CA CYS A 225 2.53 -20.90 -6.05
C CYS A 225 2.49 -19.47 -5.50
N GLU A 226 1.41 -18.76 -5.83
CA GLU A 226 1.05 -17.45 -5.28
C GLU A 226 -0.37 -17.59 -4.75
N SER A 227 -0.53 -17.55 -3.43
CA SER A 227 -1.88 -17.57 -2.85
C SER A 227 -2.31 -16.19 -2.48
N ASN A 228 -3.61 -15.99 -2.56
CA ASN A 228 -4.21 -14.72 -2.25
C ASN A 228 -5.55 -14.91 -1.55
N ILE A 229 -5.90 -13.92 -0.76
CA ILE A 229 -7.23 -13.72 -0.22
C ILE A 229 -7.77 -12.44 -0.83
N THR A 230 -8.87 -12.58 -1.55
CA THR A 230 -9.59 -11.46 -2.15
C THR A 230 -10.91 -11.28 -1.44
N PHE A 231 -11.19 -10.07 -0.98
CA PHE A 231 -12.50 -9.65 -0.52
C PHE A 231 -13.10 -8.68 -1.54
N SER A 232 -14.35 -8.91 -1.91
CA SER A 232 -15.09 -8.08 -2.84
C SER A 232 -16.56 -8.00 -2.43
N LYS A 233 -17.26 -6.98 -2.89
CA LYS A 233 -18.71 -6.85 -2.66
C LYS A 233 -19.47 -7.32 -3.88
N VAL A 234 -20.49 -8.16 -3.66
CA VAL A 234 -21.35 -8.76 -4.70
C VAL A 234 -22.83 -8.58 -4.40
#